data_AF-A0A9Q0T870-F1
#
_entry.id   AF-A0A9Q0T870-F1
#
_cell.length_a   1.000
_cell.length_b   1.000
_cell.length_c   1.000
_cell.angle_alpha   90.00
_cell.angle_beta   90.00
_cell.angle_gamma   90.00
#
_symmetry.space_group_name_H-M   'P 1'
#
loop_
_entity.id
_entity.type
_entity.pdbx_description
1 polymer ?
#
loop_
_entity_poly.entity_id
_entity_poly.type
_entity_poly.pdbx_seq_one_letter_code
_entity_poly.pdbx_strand_id
1 'polypeptide(L)'
;MNPYFDSFVQWQMRRLKDTGKIVKDKRYTVYSPLDDQPCADHDRASGEGVLPQDYTLIKMEVLPPFPLKLKALEGRRVFLAAATLRPETMYGQTNAWVLPGGKYGAFEVNGADDVFILTERAALNLAYQGFSKTPKQPSCLVELTGYDLIGLPLKSPLSFNKVIYALPLLTILTDKGTGIVTSVPSDAPDDYMALWALKAKPAFREKYGVRDEWVVPFEIVPIINIPELGDRAAEKVCLDLKIKSQNEKEKLAEAKRLTYLKGFTDGTMLVGEYAGMKVQEAKPLLRDQAHSDR
;
A
#
# COMPACT_ATOMS: atom_id res chain seq x y z
N MET A 1 16.70 -44.53 -7.32
CA MET A 1 15.29 -44.29 -7.72
C MET A 1 14.52 -45.59 -7.50
N ASN A 2 13.37 -45.58 -6.83
CA ASN A 2 12.57 -46.78 -6.55
C ASN A 2 11.44 -46.92 -7.60
N PRO A 3 11.52 -47.89 -8.53
CA PRO A 3 10.57 -48.00 -9.63
C PRO A 3 9.16 -48.42 -9.18
N TYR A 4 9.03 -49.20 -8.11
CA TYR A 4 7.72 -49.62 -7.57
C TYR A 4 6.97 -48.43 -6.97
N PHE A 5 7.69 -47.61 -6.20
CA PHE A 5 7.10 -46.41 -5.59
C PHE A 5 6.74 -45.36 -6.65
N ASP A 6 7.59 -45.17 -7.67
CA ASP A 6 7.30 -44.27 -8.79
C ASP A 6 6.01 -44.69 -9.54
N SER A 7 5.86 -45.98 -9.88
CA SER A 7 4.63 -46.49 -10.52
C SER A 7 3.39 -46.27 -9.65
N PHE A 8 3.51 -46.39 -8.33
CA PHE A 8 2.41 -46.12 -7.40
C PHE A 8 2.02 -44.63 -7.40
N VAL A 9 2.99 -43.71 -7.35
CA VAL A 9 2.74 -42.26 -7.42
C VAL A 9 2.12 -41.87 -8.76
N GLN A 10 2.60 -42.43 -9.88
CA GLN A 10 2.00 -42.20 -11.19
C GLN A 10 0.52 -42.62 -11.25
N TRP A 11 0.20 -43.80 -10.71
CA TRP A 11 -1.19 -44.28 -10.61
C TRP A 11 -2.04 -43.31 -9.77
N GLN A 12 -1.54 -42.85 -8.62
CA GLN A 12 -2.25 -41.90 -7.76
C GLN A 12 -2.52 -40.58 -8.48
N MET A 13 -1.52 -39.99 -9.15
CA MET A 13 -1.67 -38.72 -9.88
C MET A 13 -2.68 -38.83 -11.03
N ARG A 14 -2.71 -39.96 -11.75
CA ARG A 14 -3.73 -40.21 -12.79
C ARG A 14 -5.12 -40.25 -12.19
N ARG A 15 -5.33 -41.00 -11.09
CA ARG A 15 -6.64 -41.05 -10.41
C ARG A 15 -7.11 -39.70 -9.90
N LEU A 16 -6.21 -38.90 -9.34
CA LEU A 16 -6.53 -37.53 -8.89
C LEU A 16 -6.89 -36.63 -10.08
N LYS A 17 -6.21 -36.77 -11.21
CA LYS A 17 -6.54 -36.03 -12.44
C LYS A 17 -7.90 -36.46 -13.01
N ASP A 18 -8.17 -37.77 -13.10
CA ASP A 18 -9.43 -38.33 -13.64
C ASP A 18 -10.65 -37.91 -12.80
N THR A 19 -10.45 -37.69 -11.50
CA THR A 19 -11.49 -37.20 -10.58
C THR A 19 -11.54 -35.67 -10.46
N GLY A 20 -10.80 -34.95 -11.32
CA GLY A 20 -10.81 -33.49 -11.37
C GLY A 20 -10.14 -32.79 -10.19
N LYS A 21 -9.34 -33.50 -9.38
CA LYS A 21 -8.61 -32.93 -8.23
C LYS A 21 -7.30 -32.24 -8.61
N ILE A 22 -6.76 -32.52 -9.80
CA ILE A 22 -5.59 -31.83 -10.36
C ILE A 22 -6.05 -30.92 -11.50
N VAL A 23 -5.81 -29.62 -11.34
CA VAL A 23 -6.16 -28.59 -12.32
C VAL A 23 -4.91 -27.81 -12.70
N LYS A 24 -4.74 -27.53 -13.99
CA LYS A 24 -3.68 -26.64 -14.50
C LYS A 24 -4.24 -25.24 -14.61
N ASP A 25 -3.69 -24.31 -13.84
CA ASP A 25 -4.18 -22.94 -13.74
C ASP A 25 -3.04 -22.00 -13.30
N LYS A 26 -3.17 -20.69 -13.58
CA LYS A 26 -2.21 -19.68 -13.13
C LYS A 26 -2.68 -19.14 -11.79
N ARG A 27 -1.94 -19.43 -10.72
CA ARG A 27 -2.32 -19.08 -9.35
C ARG A 27 -1.19 -18.36 -8.61
N TYR A 28 -1.57 -17.49 -7.68
CA TYR A 28 -0.64 -16.91 -6.73
C TYR A 28 -0.23 -17.96 -5.70
N THR A 29 1.07 -18.02 -5.44
CA THR A 29 1.68 -18.88 -4.44
C THR A 29 2.94 -18.22 -3.92
N VAL A 30 3.38 -18.61 -2.73
CA VAL A 30 4.73 -18.26 -2.27
C VAL A 30 5.72 -18.95 -3.22
N TYR A 31 6.67 -18.20 -3.73
CA TYR A 31 7.55 -18.62 -4.81
C TYR A 31 9.01 -18.31 -4.44
N SER A 32 9.91 -19.24 -4.73
CA SER A 32 11.35 -19.03 -4.57
C SER A 32 11.98 -18.67 -5.92
N PRO A 33 12.47 -17.42 -6.09
CA PRO A 33 13.27 -17.03 -7.26
C PRO A 33 14.50 -17.91 -7.49
N LEU A 34 15.10 -18.42 -6.41
CA LEU A 34 16.32 -19.23 -6.48
C LEU A 34 16.04 -20.64 -7.00
N ASP A 35 14.96 -21.26 -6.51
CA ASP A 35 14.58 -22.63 -6.88
C ASP A 35 13.69 -22.68 -8.13
N ASP A 36 13.28 -21.51 -8.62
CA ASP A 36 12.36 -21.30 -9.75
C ASP A 36 11.04 -22.09 -9.64
N GLN A 37 10.56 -22.33 -8.42
CA GLN A 37 9.34 -23.10 -8.16
C GLN A 37 8.51 -22.55 -6.99
N PRO A 38 7.23 -22.94 -6.85
CA PRO A 38 6.47 -22.71 -5.63
C PRO A 38 7.21 -23.23 -4.39
N CYS A 39 7.30 -22.41 -3.34
CA CYS A 39 7.94 -22.77 -2.07
C CYS A 39 6.85 -23.21 -1.08
N ALA A 40 6.60 -24.53 -1.05
CA ALA A 40 5.63 -25.13 -0.15
C ALA A 40 6.17 -25.16 1.29
N ASP A 41 5.31 -25.45 2.27
CA ASP A 41 5.65 -25.34 3.70
C ASP A 41 6.90 -26.13 4.09
N HIS A 42 7.08 -27.34 3.57
CA HIS A 42 8.25 -28.17 3.86
C HIS A 42 9.53 -27.75 3.12
N ASP A 43 9.43 -26.83 2.16
CA ASP A 43 10.59 -26.25 1.46
C ASP A 43 11.12 -25.00 2.19
N ARG A 44 10.44 -24.54 3.26
CA ARG A 44 10.74 -23.28 3.95
C ARG A 44 11.69 -23.47 5.11
N ALA A 45 12.65 -22.55 5.22
CA ALA A 45 13.45 -22.38 6.44
C ALA A 45 12.73 -21.55 7.53
N SER A 46 11.70 -20.77 7.15
CA SER A 46 10.92 -19.93 8.09
C SER A 46 9.55 -19.58 7.49
N GLY A 47 8.59 -19.21 8.34
CA GLY A 47 7.27 -18.77 7.90
C GLY A 47 6.38 -19.90 7.37
N GLU A 48 6.44 -21.08 7.99
CA GLU A 48 5.48 -22.17 7.75
C GLU A 48 4.04 -21.67 7.92
N GLY A 49 3.15 -22.01 6.99
CA GLY A 49 1.74 -21.59 7.02
C GLY A 49 1.49 -20.14 6.56
N VAL A 50 2.53 -19.38 6.19
CA VAL A 50 2.35 -18.03 5.60
C VAL A 50 1.80 -18.16 4.18
N LEU A 51 0.71 -17.43 3.91
CA LEU A 51 0.04 -17.39 2.62
C LEU A 51 0.25 -16.03 1.92
N PRO A 52 0.08 -15.95 0.60
CA PRO A 52 0.03 -14.66 -0.10
C PRO A 52 -1.05 -13.77 0.50
N GLN A 53 -0.69 -12.53 0.82
CA GLN A 53 -1.63 -11.51 1.30
C GLN A 53 -1.91 -10.50 0.17
N ASP A 54 -3.18 -10.29 -0.11
CA ASP A 54 -3.64 -9.35 -1.13
C ASP A 54 -3.57 -7.90 -0.63
N TYR A 55 -3.16 -6.99 -1.51
CA TYR A 55 -3.06 -5.54 -1.29
C TYR A 55 -3.54 -4.81 -2.54
N THR A 56 -4.32 -3.75 -2.35
CA THR A 56 -4.63 -2.82 -3.43
C THR A 56 -3.47 -1.84 -3.60
N LEU A 57 -2.91 -1.74 -4.81
CA LEU A 57 -1.88 -0.75 -5.14
C LEU A 57 -2.56 0.51 -5.71
N ILE A 58 -2.48 1.60 -4.96
CA ILE A 58 -2.99 2.91 -5.36
C ILE A 58 -1.90 3.64 -6.15
N LYS A 59 -2.23 4.00 -7.40
CA LYS A 59 -1.35 4.75 -8.30
C LYS A 59 -1.52 6.25 -8.09
N MET A 60 -0.66 6.87 -7.28
CA MET A 60 -0.66 8.33 -7.10
C MET A 60 0.25 8.97 -8.13
N GLU A 61 -0.32 9.66 -9.12
CA GLU A 61 0.41 10.28 -10.23
C GLU A 61 1.28 11.43 -9.72
N VAL A 62 2.57 11.42 -10.04
CA VAL A 62 3.48 12.53 -9.78
C VAL A 62 3.21 13.62 -10.81
N LEU A 63 2.86 14.81 -10.32
CA LEU A 63 2.55 15.93 -11.20
C LEU A 63 3.84 16.64 -11.64
N PRO A 64 3.93 17.10 -12.91
CA PRO A 64 5.02 17.97 -13.34
C PRO A 64 4.93 19.36 -12.67
N PRO A 65 6.04 20.12 -12.59
CA PRO A 65 7.37 19.80 -13.12
C PRO A 65 8.13 18.79 -12.26
N PHE A 66 8.84 17.86 -12.90
CA PHE A 66 9.66 16.89 -12.20
C PHE A 66 10.94 17.54 -11.64
N PRO A 67 11.34 17.19 -10.40
CA PRO A 67 12.63 17.62 -9.86
C PRO A 67 13.79 17.00 -10.67
N LEU A 68 14.99 17.56 -10.54
CA LEU A 68 16.18 17.17 -11.31
C LEU A 68 16.42 15.65 -11.32
N LYS A 69 16.21 14.99 -10.18
CA LYS A 69 16.38 13.53 -10.04
C LYS A 69 15.39 12.71 -10.87
N LEU A 70 14.20 13.22 -11.13
CA LEU A 70 13.16 12.58 -11.94
C LEU A 70 13.13 13.10 -13.38
N LYS A 71 14.04 14.00 -13.76
CA LYS A 71 14.07 14.61 -15.09
C LYS A 71 14.20 13.58 -16.23
N ALA A 72 14.91 12.48 -15.99
CA ALA A 72 15.04 11.38 -16.95
C ALA A 72 13.71 10.67 -17.27
N LEU A 73 12.66 10.92 -16.47
CA LEU A 73 11.33 10.37 -16.64
C LEU A 73 10.36 11.35 -17.33
N GLU A 74 10.83 12.53 -17.77
CA GLU A 74 10.01 13.47 -18.54
C GLU A 74 9.36 12.77 -19.75
N GLY A 75 8.08 13.09 -20.00
CA GLY A 75 7.28 12.44 -21.05
C GLY A 75 6.66 11.10 -20.65
N ARG A 76 6.99 10.55 -19.47
CA ARG A 76 6.37 9.33 -18.91
C ARG A 76 5.36 9.66 -17.83
N ARG A 77 4.43 8.74 -17.57
CA ARG A 77 3.51 8.83 -16.43
C ARG A 77 4.15 8.18 -15.21
N VAL A 78 4.50 8.97 -14.21
CA VAL A 78 5.21 8.47 -13.03
C VAL A 78 4.23 8.37 -11.87
N PHE A 79 4.24 7.26 -11.14
CA PHE A 79 3.32 7.01 -10.03
C PHE A 79 4.08 6.61 -8.77
N LEU A 80 3.74 7.23 -7.63
CA LEU A 80 4.02 6.65 -6.32
C LEU A 80 3.00 5.55 -6.08
N ALA A 81 3.43 4.29 -6.14
CA ALA A 81 2.56 3.14 -5.97
C ALA A 81 2.50 2.76 -4.48
N ALA A 82 1.38 3.04 -3.82
CA ALA A 82 1.20 2.76 -2.39
C ALA A 82 0.31 1.53 -2.16
N ALA A 83 0.73 0.63 -1.28
CA ALA A 83 -0.06 -0.55 -0.92
C ALA A 83 -1.04 -0.22 0.22
N THR A 84 -2.32 -0.57 0.07
CA THR A 84 -3.33 -0.44 1.12
C THR A 84 -4.19 -1.70 1.25
N LEU A 85 -4.68 -1.96 2.46
CA LEU A 85 -5.69 -2.98 2.77
C LEU A 85 -7.10 -2.39 2.86
N ARG A 86 -7.23 -1.07 2.78
CA ARG A 86 -8.48 -0.32 2.96
C ARG A 86 -8.72 0.63 1.78
N PRO A 87 -8.94 0.12 0.56
CA PRO A 87 -9.19 0.98 -0.61
C PRO A 87 -10.43 1.87 -0.43
N GLU A 88 -11.36 1.50 0.45
CA GLU A 88 -12.53 2.31 0.74
C GLU A 88 -12.21 3.67 1.35
N THR A 89 -11.03 3.84 1.94
CA THR A 89 -10.68 5.07 2.65
C THR A 89 -10.01 6.13 1.78
N MET A 90 -9.76 5.83 0.49
CA MET A 90 -8.91 6.67 -0.36
C MET A 90 -9.48 8.06 -0.68
N TYR A 91 -10.80 8.27 -0.48
CA TYR A 91 -11.43 9.60 -0.58
C TYR A 91 -10.83 10.64 0.39
N GLY A 92 -10.41 10.18 1.57
CA GLY A 92 -9.97 11.03 2.68
C GLY A 92 -8.46 11.29 2.72
N GLN A 93 -7.76 11.10 1.60
CA GLN A 93 -6.31 11.24 1.58
C GLN A 93 -5.85 12.69 1.73
N THR A 94 -4.92 12.93 2.64
CA THR A 94 -4.29 14.26 2.84
C THR A 94 -2.89 14.33 2.24
N ASN A 95 -2.17 13.21 2.22
CA ASN A 95 -0.78 13.12 1.78
C ASN A 95 -0.38 11.66 1.48
N ALA A 96 0.82 11.46 0.96
CA ALA A 96 1.49 10.16 0.96
C ALA A 96 2.63 10.17 1.98
N TRP A 97 3.00 9.01 2.51
CA TRP A 97 4.12 8.84 3.41
C TRP A 97 5.27 8.10 2.74
N VAL A 98 6.47 8.64 2.93
CA VAL A 98 7.73 8.04 2.50
C VAL A 98 8.74 8.03 3.64
N LEU A 99 9.60 7.02 3.69
CA LEU A 99 10.68 6.95 4.67
C LEU A 99 11.87 7.77 4.14
N PRO A 100 12.30 8.87 4.78
CA PRO A 100 13.32 9.76 4.21
C PRO A 100 14.63 9.04 3.82
N GLY A 101 15.15 8.18 4.72
CA GLY A 101 16.33 7.35 4.46
C GLY A 101 16.04 6.03 3.74
N GLY A 102 14.79 5.78 3.33
CA GLY A 102 14.42 4.58 2.59
C GLY A 102 15.00 4.58 1.19
N LYS A 103 15.33 3.38 0.68
CA LYS A 103 15.79 3.18 -0.70
C LYS A 103 14.61 2.86 -1.60
N TYR A 104 14.45 3.65 -2.65
CA TYR A 104 13.40 3.54 -3.64
C TYR A 104 14.02 3.51 -5.05
N GLY A 105 13.23 3.12 -6.03
CA GLY A 105 13.60 3.25 -7.43
C GLY A 105 12.38 3.54 -8.28
N ALA A 106 12.61 4.11 -9.46
CA ALA A 106 11.62 4.28 -10.50
C ALA A 106 11.73 3.10 -11.47
N PHE A 107 10.72 2.23 -11.50
CA PHE A 107 10.73 0.97 -12.24
C PHE A 107 9.75 0.99 -13.41
N GLU A 108 10.16 0.46 -14.56
CA GLU A 108 9.24 0.20 -15.68
C GLU A 108 8.26 -0.92 -15.32
N VAL A 109 6.98 -0.70 -15.62
CA VAL A 109 5.92 -1.71 -15.46
C VAL A 109 5.27 -2.08 -16.80
N ASN A 110 4.49 -3.17 -16.81
CA ASN A 110 3.85 -3.65 -18.03
C ASN A 110 2.69 -2.77 -18.48
N GLY A 111 2.66 -2.46 -19.79
CA GLY A 111 1.56 -1.76 -20.45
C GLY A 111 1.49 -0.28 -20.09
N ALA A 112 1.69 0.58 -21.10
CA ALA A 112 1.91 2.04 -21.01
C ALA A 112 3.33 2.46 -20.56
N ASP A 113 3.72 3.68 -20.91
CA ASP A 113 4.93 4.36 -20.44
C ASP A 113 4.83 4.73 -18.93
N ASP A 114 4.18 3.87 -18.15
CA ASP A 114 3.98 4.03 -16.72
C ASP A 114 5.26 3.60 -15.99
N VAL A 115 5.64 4.41 -15.00
CA VAL A 115 6.80 4.18 -14.14
C VAL A 115 6.33 4.18 -12.70
N PHE A 116 6.61 3.11 -11.96
CA PHE A 116 6.26 3.02 -10.55
C PHE A 116 7.48 3.35 -9.69
N ILE A 117 7.31 4.31 -8.79
CA ILE A 117 8.23 4.58 -7.70
C ILE A 117 7.82 3.69 -6.52
N LEU A 118 8.71 2.81 -6.09
CA LEU A 118 8.51 1.87 -4.97
C LEU A 118 9.86 1.26 -4.54
N THR A 119 9.87 0.39 -3.53
CA THR A 119 11.09 -0.33 -3.12
C THR A 119 11.46 -1.45 -4.10
N GLU A 120 12.75 -1.78 -4.21
CA GLU A 120 13.25 -2.86 -5.08
C GLU A 120 12.57 -4.21 -4.78
N ARG A 121 12.35 -4.52 -3.49
CA ARG A 121 11.63 -5.73 -3.08
C ARG A 121 10.21 -5.77 -3.64
N ALA A 122 9.51 -4.64 -3.65
CA ALA A 122 8.17 -4.57 -4.23
C ALA A 122 8.21 -4.69 -5.76
N ALA A 123 9.21 -4.10 -6.42
CA ALA A 123 9.42 -4.24 -7.86
C ALA A 123 9.64 -5.71 -8.25
N LEU A 124 10.44 -6.43 -7.46
CA LEU A 124 10.68 -7.85 -7.66
C LEU A 124 9.39 -8.67 -7.50
N ASN A 125 8.61 -8.45 -6.44
CA ASN A 125 7.33 -9.12 -6.27
C ASN A 125 6.38 -8.88 -7.46
N LEU A 126 6.30 -7.63 -7.93
CA LEU A 126 5.51 -7.26 -9.11
C LEU A 126 6.02 -7.95 -10.39
N ALA A 127 7.33 -8.06 -10.56
CA ALA A 127 7.93 -8.75 -11.70
C ALA A 127 7.52 -10.23 -11.78
N TYR A 128 7.50 -10.93 -10.65
CA TYR A 128 7.02 -12.32 -10.56
C TYR A 128 5.51 -12.46 -10.74
N GLN A 129 4.75 -11.38 -10.52
CA GLN A 129 3.32 -11.32 -10.80
C GLN A 129 3.00 -10.94 -12.25
N GLY A 130 4.02 -10.64 -13.06
CA GLY A 130 3.86 -10.24 -14.46
C GLY A 130 3.55 -8.76 -14.64
N PHE A 131 4.06 -7.89 -13.77
CA PHE A 131 3.99 -6.43 -13.89
C PHE A 131 5.33 -5.79 -14.26
N SER A 132 6.27 -6.54 -14.85
CA SER A 132 7.55 -6.05 -15.36
C SER A 132 7.71 -6.34 -16.84
N LYS A 133 8.35 -5.40 -17.55
CA LYS A 133 8.62 -5.48 -19.01
C LYS A 133 9.35 -6.76 -19.41
N THR A 134 10.37 -7.13 -18.64
CA THR A 134 11.04 -8.42 -18.73
C THR A 134 10.47 -9.33 -17.65
N PRO A 135 9.94 -10.54 -17.99
CA PRO A 135 9.38 -11.45 -17.00
C PRO A 135 10.36 -11.74 -15.86
N LYS A 136 9.88 -11.71 -14.60
CA LYS A 136 10.65 -12.01 -13.39
C LYS A 136 11.86 -11.07 -13.12
N GLN A 137 12.02 -9.99 -13.89
CA GLN A 137 13.12 -9.04 -13.74
C GLN A 137 12.62 -7.59 -13.66
N PRO A 138 12.80 -6.88 -12.53
CA PRO A 138 12.51 -5.45 -12.45
C PRO A 138 13.53 -4.64 -13.27
N SER A 139 13.08 -3.55 -13.89
CA SER A 139 13.93 -2.62 -14.64
C SER A 139 13.94 -1.26 -13.97
N CYS A 140 15.03 -0.94 -13.25
CA CYS A 140 15.19 0.34 -12.57
C CYS A 140 15.75 1.40 -13.52
N LEU A 141 15.03 2.51 -13.68
CA LEU A 141 15.44 3.65 -14.49
C LEU A 141 16.24 4.67 -13.68
N VAL A 142 15.86 4.87 -12.42
CA VAL A 142 16.44 5.86 -11.51
C VAL A 142 16.42 5.33 -10.09
N GLU A 143 17.56 5.36 -9.40
CA GLU A 143 17.65 5.13 -7.96
C GLU A 143 17.33 6.40 -7.17
N LEU A 144 16.52 6.23 -6.13
CA LEU A 144 15.95 7.31 -5.34
C LEU A 144 16.07 7.00 -3.84
N THR A 145 16.09 8.05 -3.04
CA THR A 145 15.89 7.98 -1.59
C THR A 145 14.55 8.62 -1.24
N GLY A 146 14.03 8.38 -0.04
CA GLY A 146 12.81 9.06 0.38
C GLY A 146 12.96 10.59 0.44
N TYR A 147 14.16 11.11 0.67
CA TYR A 147 14.44 12.55 0.56
C TYR A 147 14.19 13.10 -0.84
N ASP A 148 14.45 12.31 -1.89
CA ASP A 148 14.16 12.71 -3.27
C ASP A 148 12.65 12.74 -3.57
N LEU A 149 11.84 12.09 -2.73
CA LEU A 149 10.39 12.00 -2.88
C LEU A 149 9.61 13.04 -2.08
N ILE A 150 10.15 13.51 -0.95
CA ILE A 150 9.49 14.48 -0.08
C ILE A 150 9.16 15.76 -0.89
N GLY A 151 7.91 16.18 -0.81
CA GLY A 151 7.43 17.40 -1.48
C GLY A 151 6.95 17.21 -2.91
N LEU A 152 7.04 15.99 -3.47
CA LEU A 152 6.44 15.71 -4.78
C LEU A 152 4.93 15.97 -4.73
N PRO A 153 4.38 16.79 -5.65
CA PRO A 153 2.94 16.94 -5.81
C PRO A 153 2.36 15.68 -6.45
N LEU A 154 1.28 15.18 -5.87
CA LEU A 154 0.65 13.93 -6.26
C LEU A 154 -0.83 14.16 -6.54
N LYS A 155 -1.34 13.52 -7.58
CA LYS A 155 -2.76 13.34 -7.82
C LYS A 155 -3.13 11.90 -7.51
N SER A 156 -3.99 11.72 -6.52
CA SER A 156 -4.43 10.40 -6.08
C SER A 156 -5.83 10.07 -6.60
N PRO A 157 -6.11 8.80 -6.96
CA PRO A 157 -7.46 8.34 -7.29
C PRO A 157 -8.42 8.59 -6.11
N LEU A 158 -9.67 8.96 -6.42
CA LEU A 158 -10.79 9.16 -5.48
C LEU A 158 -10.62 10.29 -4.46
N SER A 159 -9.41 10.77 -4.20
CA SER A 159 -9.14 11.82 -3.21
C SER A 159 -9.90 13.11 -3.53
N PHE A 160 -10.53 13.69 -2.51
CA PHE A 160 -11.14 15.02 -2.62
C PHE A 160 -10.10 16.14 -2.73
N ASN A 161 -8.91 15.91 -2.18
CA ASN A 161 -7.79 16.81 -2.35
C ASN A 161 -7.20 16.61 -3.75
N LYS A 162 -7.41 17.59 -4.64
CA LYS A 162 -6.95 17.54 -6.03
C LYS A 162 -5.44 17.31 -6.17
N VAL A 163 -4.67 17.90 -5.26
CA VAL A 163 -3.22 17.73 -5.16
C VAL A 163 -2.88 17.49 -3.70
N ILE A 164 -2.14 16.42 -3.44
CA ILE A 164 -1.55 16.09 -2.14
C ILE A 164 -0.03 16.02 -2.29
N TYR A 165 0.71 15.87 -1.19
CA TYR A 165 2.19 15.83 -1.24
C TYR A 165 2.75 14.56 -0.59
N ALA A 166 3.94 14.15 -1.00
CA ALA A 166 4.72 13.15 -0.26
C ALA A 166 5.38 13.79 0.96
N LEU A 167 5.17 13.20 2.15
CA LEU A 167 5.65 13.70 3.44
C LEU A 167 6.47 12.63 4.18
N PRO A 168 7.37 13.03 5.10
CA PRO A 168 8.21 12.10 5.85
C PRO A 168 7.43 11.32 6.93
N LEU A 169 7.64 10.00 6.98
CA LEU A 169 7.24 9.17 8.12
C LEU A 169 8.35 8.20 8.50
N LEU A 170 8.83 8.30 9.74
CA LEU A 170 10.03 7.57 10.21
C LEU A 170 9.77 6.12 10.62
N THR A 171 8.50 5.75 10.78
CA THR A 171 8.07 4.43 11.28
C THR A 171 7.73 3.45 10.16
N ILE A 172 7.89 3.84 8.89
CA ILE A 172 7.63 2.98 7.73
C ILE A 172 8.61 1.81 7.73
N LEU A 173 8.05 0.62 7.49
CA LEU A 173 8.79 -0.61 7.23
C LEU A 173 8.86 -0.84 5.72
N THR A 174 10.03 -0.62 5.12
CA THR A 174 10.24 -0.73 3.65
C THR A 174 10.20 -2.17 3.14
N ASP A 175 10.22 -3.15 4.04
CA ASP A 175 9.99 -4.57 3.79
C ASP A 175 8.50 -4.97 3.86
N LYS A 176 7.57 -4.01 4.02
CA LYS A 176 6.12 -4.26 3.94
C LYS A 176 5.47 -3.41 2.85
N GLY A 177 4.58 -4.02 2.08
CA GLY A 177 3.94 -3.36 0.93
C GLY A 177 4.98 -2.87 -0.09
N THR A 178 4.84 -1.61 -0.51
CA THR A 178 5.72 -0.95 -1.48
C THR A 178 6.75 0.01 -0.86
N GLY A 179 6.75 0.15 0.47
CA GLY A 179 7.49 1.20 1.19
C GLY A 179 6.89 2.60 1.04
N ILE A 180 5.76 2.76 0.35
CA ILE A 180 4.97 3.99 0.26
C ILE A 180 3.61 3.71 0.89
N VAL A 181 3.14 4.63 1.74
CA VAL A 181 1.88 4.47 2.46
C VAL A 181 0.97 5.66 2.15
N THR A 182 -0.32 5.41 1.97
CA THR A 182 -1.34 6.46 1.82
C THR A 182 -1.67 7.04 3.20
N SER A 183 -1.88 8.35 3.32
CA SER A 183 -2.27 9.00 4.59
C SER A 183 -3.76 9.32 4.61
N VAL A 184 -4.52 8.65 5.49
CA VAL A 184 -5.96 8.89 5.72
C VAL A 184 -6.20 9.19 7.20
N PRO A 185 -5.93 10.41 7.67
CA PRO A 185 -5.90 10.77 9.08
C PRO A 185 -7.27 10.77 9.78
N SER A 186 -8.38 10.63 9.05
CA SER A 186 -9.71 10.45 9.65
C SER A 186 -9.89 9.06 10.29
N ASP A 187 -9.22 8.05 9.74
CA ASP A 187 -9.51 6.64 9.98
C ASP A 187 -8.28 5.80 10.36
N ALA A 188 -7.08 6.37 10.23
CA ALA A 188 -5.81 5.76 10.61
C ALA A 188 -5.12 6.58 11.71
N PRO A 189 -5.04 6.05 12.95
CA PRO A 189 -4.37 6.72 14.08
C PRO A 189 -2.90 7.08 13.83
N ASP A 190 -2.16 6.22 13.13
CA ASP A 190 -0.77 6.45 12.73
C ASP A 190 -0.66 7.72 11.86
N ASP A 191 -1.56 7.86 10.87
CA ASP A 191 -1.60 8.97 9.93
C ASP A 191 -2.02 10.28 10.62
N TYR A 192 -3.04 10.22 11.48
CA TYR A 192 -3.48 11.35 12.29
C TYR A 192 -2.32 11.92 13.13
N MET A 193 -1.64 11.06 13.89
CA MET A 193 -0.55 11.51 14.77
C MET A 193 0.66 12.03 13.99
N ALA A 194 0.96 11.43 12.83
CA ALA A 194 2.04 11.89 11.97
C ALA A 194 1.75 13.25 11.32
N LEU A 195 0.54 13.42 10.78
CA LEU A 195 0.11 14.70 10.21
C LEU A 195 0.04 15.79 11.30
N TRP A 196 -0.51 15.46 12.46
CA TRP A 196 -0.54 16.37 13.61
C TRP A 196 0.88 16.79 14.04
N ALA A 197 1.83 15.85 14.10
CA ALA A 197 3.21 16.16 14.46
C ALA A 197 3.87 17.15 13.48
N LEU A 198 3.59 17.02 12.18
CA LEU A 198 4.04 17.97 11.16
C LEU A 198 3.35 19.33 11.28
N LYS A 199 2.04 19.37 11.57
CA LYS A 199 1.31 20.63 11.81
C LYS A 199 1.82 21.37 13.07
N ALA A 200 2.05 20.64 14.16
CA ALA A 200 2.35 21.22 15.47
C ALA A 200 3.83 21.64 15.65
N LYS A 201 4.76 21.07 14.89
CA LYS A 201 6.21 21.25 15.11
C LYS A 201 6.91 21.83 13.88
N PRO A 202 7.03 23.17 13.76
CA PRO A 202 7.76 23.80 12.65
C PRO A 202 9.19 23.29 12.46
N ALA A 203 9.93 23.08 13.55
CA ALA A 203 11.30 22.52 13.50
C ALA A 203 11.35 21.10 12.90
N PHE A 204 10.28 20.30 13.06
CA PHE A 204 10.21 18.99 12.44
C PHE A 204 10.02 19.09 10.92
N ARG A 205 9.22 20.07 10.46
CA ARG A 205 9.08 20.36 9.02
C ARG A 205 10.39 20.85 8.42
N GLU A 206 11.04 21.81 9.07
CA GLU A 206 12.33 22.39 8.62
C GLU A 206 13.41 21.32 8.46
N LYS A 207 13.53 20.39 9.42
CA LYS A 207 14.49 19.28 9.38
C LYS A 207 14.42 18.45 8.10
N TYR A 208 13.23 18.28 7.52
CA TYR A 208 13.01 17.48 6.30
C TYR A 208 12.68 18.33 5.08
N GLY A 209 12.83 19.66 5.16
CA GLY A 209 12.50 20.58 4.07
C GLY A 209 11.01 20.61 3.70
N VAL A 210 10.12 20.25 4.63
CA VAL A 210 8.67 20.25 4.40
C VAL A 210 8.16 21.69 4.44
N ARG A 211 7.50 22.13 3.37
CA ARG A 211 6.89 23.47 3.29
C ARG A 211 5.53 23.50 3.99
N ASP A 212 5.17 24.65 4.54
CA ASP A 212 3.90 24.84 5.26
C ASP A 212 2.68 24.58 4.38
N GLU A 213 2.74 24.97 3.10
CA GLU A 213 1.70 24.72 2.10
C GLU A 213 1.42 23.23 1.83
N TRP A 214 2.35 22.33 2.17
CA TRP A 214 2.17 20.89 1.99
C TRP A 214 1.42 20.22 3.14
N VAL A 215 1.18 20.94 4.24
CA VAL A 215 0.65 20.35 5.49
C VAL A 215 -0.48 21.18 6.08
N VAL A 216 -0.27 22.50 6.24
CA VAL A 216 -1.19 23.39 6.96
C VAL A 216 -2.60 23.42 6.35
N PRO A 217 -2.76 23.51 5.00
CA PRO A 217 -4.10 23.58 4.40
C PRO A 217 -4.88 22.26 4.44
N PHE A 218 -4.23 21.12 4.71
CA PHE A 218 -4.87 19.81 4.63
C PHE A 218 -5.60 19.49 5.92
N GLU A 219 -6.92 19.65 5.90
CA GLU A 219 -7.80 19.26 6.99
C GLU A 219 -8.22 17.79 6.89
N ILE A 220 -8.65 17.24 8.03
CA ILE A 220 -9.15 15.87 8.10
C ILE A 220 -10.49 15.81 7.38
N VAL A 221 -10.55 14.95 6.35
CA VAL A 221 -11.77 14.70 5.57
C VAL A 221 -12.53 13.53 6.20
N PRO A 222 -13.73 13.74 6.77
CA PRO A 222 -14.54 12.65 7.31
C PRO A 222 -15.06 11.77 6.16
N ILE A 223 -14.84 10.45 6.27
CA ILE A 223 -15.19 9.50 5.20
C ILE A 223 -16.04 8.32 5.68
N ILE A 224 -15.90 7.93 6.94
CA ILE A 224 -16.61 6.81 7.55
C ILE A 224 -17.10 7.28 8.91
N ASN A 225 -18.39 7.12 9.17
CA ASN A 225 -18.95 7.28 10.50
C ASN A 225 -18.99 5.93 11.21
N ILE A 226 -18.35 5.86 12.36
CA ILE A 226 -18.40 4.71 13.27
C ILE A 226 -19.29 5.15 14.46
N PRO A 227 -20.43 4.51 14.75
CA PRO A 227 -21.41 5.00 15.72
C PRO A 227 -20.83 5.43 17.08
N GLU A 228 -19.85 4.70 17.61
CA GLU A 228 -19.21 5.02 18.90
C GLU A 228 -18.05 6.01 18.78
N LEU A 229 -17.42 6.12 17.60
CA LEU A 229 -16.20 6.90 17.39
C LEU A 229 -16.43 8.19 16.58
N GLY A 230 -17.60 8.36 15.97
CA GLY A 230 -17.92 9.48 15.08
C GLY A 230 -17.32 9.33 13.69
N ASP A 231 -17.24 10.46 12.98
CA ASP A 231 -16.78 10.61 11.59
C ASP A 231 -15.27 10.91 11.46
N ARG A 232 -14.61 11.13 12.60
CA ARG A 232 -13.15 11.29 12.75
C ARG A 232 -12.62 10.32 13.79
N ALA A 233 -12.82 9.04 13.54
CA ALA A 233 -12.54 7.97 14.49
C ALA A 233 -11.08 7.94 14.96
N ALA A 234 -10.11 8.17 14.07
CA ALA A 234 -8.70 8.20 14.42
C ALA A 234 -8.37 9.37 15.37
N GLU A 235 -8.85 10.57 15.06
CA GLU A 235 -8.69 11.76 15.92
C GLU A 235 -9.27 11.48 17.32
N LYS A 236 -10.52 11.02 17.40
CA LYS A 236 -11.19 10.75 18.67
C LYS A 236 -10.44 9.73 19.52
N VAL A 237 -10.08 8.58 18.94
CA VAL A 237 -9.39 7.52 19.67
C VAL A 237 -7.98 7.95 20.12
N CYS A 238 -7.26 8.71 19.30
CA CYS A 238 -5.96 9.28 19.69
C CYS A 238 -6.09 10.24 20.87
N LEU A 239 -7.13 11.07 20.91
CA LEU A 239 -7.42 11.99 22.02
C LEU A 239 -7.83 11.24 23.29
N ASP A 240 -8.73 10.26 23.17
CA ASP A 240 -9.23 9.44 24.30
C ASP A 240 -8.08 8.66 24.96
N LEU A 241 -7.19 8.07 24.15
CA LEU A 241 -5.99 7.36 24.64
C LEU A 241 -4.83 8.29 25.00
N LYS A 242 -5.02 9.62 24.88
CA LYS A 242 -4.03 10.67 25.19
C LYS A 242 -2.68 10.41 24.52
N ILE A 243 -2.71 10.04 23.24
CA ILE A 243 -1.50 9.80 22.44
C ILE A 243 -0.88 11.16 22.10
N LYS A 244 0.40 11.34 22.42
CA LYS A 244 1.11 12.61 22.26
C LYS A 244 2.14 12.57 21.13
N SER A 245 2.47 11.38 20.63
CA SER A 245 3.52 11.19 19.64
C SER A 245 3.27 9.99 18.75
N GLN A 246 3.65 10.10 17.47
CA GLN A 246 3.71 8.99 16.51
C GLN A 246 4.68 7.86 16.91
N ASN A 247 5.48 8.06 17.96
CA ASN A 247 6.43 7.06 18.47
C ASN A 247 5.81 6.14 19.56
N GLU A 248 4.60 6.42 20.05
CA GLU A 248 3.91 5.62 21.08
C GLU A 248 3.30 4.34 20.48
N LYS A 249 4.18 3.42 20.02
CA LYS A 249 3.82 2.22 19.23
C LYS A 249 2.71 1.37 19.86
N GLU A 250 2.74 1.14 21.17
CA GLU A 250 1.76 0.29 21.85
C GLU A 250 0.36 0.92 21.85
N LYS A 251 0.26 2.21 22.20
CA LYS A 251 -1.02 2.92 22.17
C LYS A 251 -1.54 3.10 20.75
N LEU A 252 -0.67 3.34 19.78
CA LEU A 252 -1.06 3.42 18.37
C LEU A 252 -1.55 2.08 17.84
N ALA A 253 -0.94 0.97 18.25
CA ALA A 253 -1.42 -0.37 17.91
C ALA A 253 -2.80 -0.65 18.52
N GLU A 254 -3.03 -0.24 19.78
CA GLU A 254 -4.34 -0.32 20.41
C GLU A 254 -5.39 0.54 19.67
N ALA A 255 -5.06 1.81 19.40
CA ALA A 255 -5.91 2.73 18.66
C ALA A 255 -6.29 2.19 17.28
N LYS A 256 -5.30 1.63 16.57
CA LYS A 256 -5.48 1.03 15.25
C LYS A 256 -6.40 -0.18 15.30
N ARG A 257 -6.25 -1.05 16.31
CA ARG A 257 -7.14 -2.20 16.49
C ARG A 257 -8.59 -1.76 16.71
N LEU A 258 -8.81 -0.74 17.55
CA LEU A 258 -10.14 -0.22 17.85
C LEU A 258 -10.80 0.41 16.61
N THR A 259 -10.07 1.27 15.90
CA THR A 259 -10.58 1.97 14.71
C THR A 259 -10.78 1.02 13.52
N TYR A 260 -9.84 0.10 13.26
CA TYR A 260 -9.91 -0.81 12.12
C TYR A 260 -11.03 -1.84 12.26
N LEU A 261 -11.14 -2.50 13.43
CA LEU A 261 -12.15 -3.53 13.63
C LEU A 261 -13.56 -2.93 13.60
N LYS A 262 -13.81 -1.88 14.39
CA LYS A 262 -15.11 -1.20 14.43
C LYS A 262 -15.45 -0.50 13.12
N GLY A 263 -14.45 0.04 12.44
CA GLY A 263 -14.64 0.66 11.12
C GLY A 263 -15.10 -0.34 10.07
N PHE A 264 -14.61 -1.58 10.14
CA PHE A 264 -15.04 -2.63 9.22
C PHE A 264 -16.44 -3.17 9.56
N THR A 265 -16.73 -3.44 10.84
CA THR A 265 -18.01 -4.04 11.26
C THR A 265 -19.17 -3.05 11.30
N ASP A 266 -18.94 -1.87 11.86
CA ASP A 266 -20.01 -0.92 12.21
C ASP A 266 -19.97 0.33 11.34
N GLY A 267 -18.82 0.59 10.71
CA GLY A 267 -18.57 1.77 9.89
C GLY A 267 -19.53 1.89 8.71
N THR A 268 -20.01 3.12 8.50
CA THR A 268 -20.88 3.48 7.38
C THR A 268 -20.18 4.56 6.56
N MET A 269 -20.09 4.34 5.25
CA MET A 269 -19.49 5.29 4.31
C MET A 269 -20.28 6.60 4.34
N LEU A 270 -19.58 7.74 4.38
CA LEU A 270 -20.18 9.08 4.31
C LEU A 270 -20.06 9.72 2.94
N VAL A 271 -19.16 9.20 2.11
CA VAL A 271 -18.69 9.84 0.89
C VAL A 271 -18.56 8.86 -0.27
N GLY A 272 -18.43 9.41 -1.47
CA GLY A 272 -18.26 8.63 -2.69
C GLY A 272 -19.56 7.99 -3.18
N GLU A 273 -19.42 7.08 -4.15
CA GLU A 273 -20.54 6.41 -4.81
C GLU A 273 -21.36 5.52 -3.86
N TYR A 274 -20.71 4.98 -2.82
CA TYR A 274 -21.31 4.06 -1.84
C TYR A 274 -21.67 4.76 -0.52
N ALA A 275 -21.89 6.07 -0.53
CA ALA A 275 -22.32 6.81 0.65
C ALA A 275 -23.62 6.21 1.25
N GLY A 276 -23.65 6.03 2.57
CA GLY A 276 -24.73 5.37 3.30
C GLY A 276 -24.60 3.84 3.42
N MET A 277 -23.71 3.20 2.68
CA MET A 277 -23.48 1.75 2.77
C MET A 277 -22.53 1.37 3.90
N LYS A 278 -22.64 0.12 4.37
CA LYS A 278 -21.67 -0.45 5.32
C LYS A 278 -20.32 -0.67 4.65
N VAL A 279 -19.24 -0.41 5.38
CA VAL A 279 -17.86 -0.56 4.89
C VAL A 279 -17.58 -1.98 4.40
N GLN A 280 -18.08 -3.00 5.10
CA GLN A 280 -17.94 -4.40 4.72
C GLN A 280 -18.51 -4.70 3.32
N GLU A 281 -19.57 -4.00 2.90
CA GLU A 281 -20.20 -4.14 1.59
C GLU A 281 -19.54 -3.26 0.53
N ALA A 282 -19.18 -2.02 0.87
CA ALA A 282 -18.57 -1.07 -0.05
C ALA A 282 -17.13 -1.43 -0.44
N LYS A 283 -16.36 -2.03 0.48
CA LYS A 283 -14.95 -2.38 0.28
C LYS A 283 -14.69 -3.28 -0.96
N PRO A 284 -15.37 -4.43 -1.13
CA PRO A 284 -15.16 -5.26 -2.32
C PRO A 284 -15.57 -4.52 -3.60
N LEU A 285 -16.65 -3.74 -3.59
CA LEU A 285 -17.12 -2.98 -4.75
C LEU A 285 -16.11 -1.91 -5.19
N LEU A 286 -15.54 -1.16 -4.23
CA LEU A 286 -14.50 -0.16 -4.52
C LEU A 286 -13.21 -0.78 -5.02
N ARG A 287 -12.84 -1.95 -4.48
CA ARG A 287 -11.69 -2.70 -5.00
C ARG A 287 -11.91 -3.10 -6.45
N ASP A 288 -13.09 -3.63 -6.77
CA ASP A 288 -13.40 -4.10 -8.12
C ASP A 288 -13.52 -2.92 -9.11
N GLN A 289 -14.07 -1.77 -8.70
CA GLN A 289 -14.07 -0.52 -9.45
C GLN A 289 -12.65 -0.01 -9.74
N ALA A 290 -11.77 -0.02 -8.74
CA ALA A 290 -10.37 0.35 -8.93
C ALA A 290 -9.62 -0.59 -9.89
N HIS A 291 -10.11 -1.82 -10.09
CA HIS A 291 -9.59 -2.75 -11.09
C HIS A 291 -10.17 -2.54 -12.49
N SER A 292 -11.41 -2.07 -12.62
CA SER A 292 -12.05 -1.79 -13.91
C SER A 292 -11.56 -0.50 -14.55
N ASP A 293 -11.13 0.49 -13.76
CA ASP A 293 -10.62 1.79 -14.24
C ASP A 293 -9.17 1.71 -14.79
N ARG A 294 -8.70 0.51 -15.16
CA ARG A 294 -7.35 0.22 -15.69
C ARG A 294 -7.18 0.64 -17.15
#